data_AF-A0A2A5V3W4-F1
#
_entry.id   AF-A0A2A5V3W4-F1
#
_cell.length_a   1.000
_cell.length_b   1.000
_cell.length_c   1.000
_cell.angle_alpha   90.00
_cell.angle_beta   90.00
_cell.angle_gamma   90.00
#
_symmetry.space_group_name_H-M   'P 1'
#
loop_
_entity.id
_entity.type
_entity.pdbx_description
1 polymer ?
#
loop_
_entity_poly.entity_id
_entity_poly.type
_entity_poly.pdbx_seq_one_letter_code
_entity_poly.pdbx_strand_id
1 'polypeptide(L)'
;MKKNLDSYGETLFHLINFRSRQFRDSRSMIGIDYESFIILSTVGAHHLAHNTKQGSNWDSVWETTRQKHVGEFYSKKKLTIFAVAHLLDIPKETVRRKVEMLKKKKFISYTSQLGLLPSDKIEDIMKPFAKRELLSLAKFLQALKKHKALDELLNLKD
;
A
#
# COMPACT_ATOMS: atom_id res chain seq x y z
N MET A 1 -27.33 9.37 -18.94
CA MET A 1 -26.90 9.04 -17.55
C MET A 1 -27.80 8.05 -16.79
N LYS A 2 -28.94 7.58 -17.33
CA LYS A 2 -29.91 6.77 -16.56
C LYS A 2 -29.61 5.26 -16.45
N LYS A 3 -28.53 4.73 -17.04
CA LYS A 3 -28.38 3.27 -17.21
C LYS A 3 -27.56 2.50 -16.15
N ASN A 4 -26.77 3.14 -15.28
CA ASN A 4 -25.84 2.42 -14.39
C ASN A 4 -25.90 2.86 -12.91
N LEU A 5 -27.04 3.33 -12.40
CA LEU A 5 -27.12 3.74 -10.99
C LEU A 5 -27.00 2.53 -10.05
N ASP A 6 -27.54 1.38 -10.44
CA ASP A 6 -27.51 0.15 -9.63
C ASP A 6 -26.11 -0.47 -9.57
N SER A 7 -25.41 -0.54 -10.71
CA SER A 7 -24.02 -1.02 -10.75
C SER A 7 -23.06 -0.05 -10.03
N TYR A 8 -23.32 1.26 -10.12
CA TYR A 8 -22.60 2.27 -9.35
C TYR A 8 -22.85 2.14 -7.83
N GLY A 9 -24.11 1.97 -7.42
CA GLY A 9 -24.49 1.79 -6.02
C GLY A 9 -23.85 0.57 -5.38
N GLU A 10 -23.92 -0.58 -6.05
CA GLU A 10 -23.26 -1.81 -5.61
C GLU A 10 -21.73 -1.68 -5.58
N THR A 11 -21.15 -1.04 -6.60
CA THR A 11 -19.71 -0.75 -6.63
C THR A 11 -19.30 0.08 -5.43
N LEU A 12 -20.04 1.16 -5.15
CA LEU A 12 -19.77 2.05 -4.04
C LEU A 12 -19.92 1.33 -2.69
N PHE A 13 -20.96 0.51 -2.54
CA PHE A 13 -21.20 -0.28 -1.33
C PHE A 13 -20.04 -1.26 -1.04
N HIS A 14 -19.57 -1.98 -2.05
CA HIS A 14 -18.45 -2.91 -1.86
C HIS A 14 -17.11 -2.17 -1.70
N LEU A 15 -16.92 -1.04 -2.38
CA LEU A 15 -15.73 -0.20 -2.26
C LEU A 15 -15.61 0.41 -0.87
N ILE A 16 -16.70 0.96 -0.31
CA ILE A 16 -16.66 1.55 1.04
C ILE A 16 -16.40 0.49 2.09
N ASN A 17 -16.91 -0.73 1.92
CA ASN A 17 -16.63 -1.86 2.80
C ASN A 17 -15.15 -2.26 2.75
N PHE A 18 -14.55 -2.31 1.56
CA PHE A 18 -13.12 -2.56 1.38
C PHE A 18 -12.26 -1.49 2.08
N ARG A 19 -12.53 -0.21 1.82
CA ARG A 19 -11.82 0.93 2.44
C ARG A 19 -12.00 0.98 3.96
N SER A 20 -13.22 0.75 4.44
CA SER A 20 -13.52 0.72 5.88
C SER A 20 -12.78 -0.39 6.60
N ARG A 21 -12.57 -1.55 5.95
CA ARG A 21 -11.72 -2.60 6.50
C ARG A 21 -10.26 -2.15 6.58
N GLN A 22 -9.69 -1.59 5.50
CA GLN A 22 -8.31 -1.07 5.54
C GLN A 22 -8.14 -0.02 6.66
N PHE A 23 -9.10 0.90 6.81
CA PHE A 23 -9.11 1.94 7.85
C PHE A 23 -9.16 1.40 9.29
N ARG A 24 -9.90 0.31 9.52
CA ARG A 24 -9.93 -0.36 10.83
C ARG A 24 -8.64 -1.15 11.06
N ASP A 25 -8.22 -1.92 10.08
CA ASP A 25 -7.10 -2.85 10.18
C ASP A 25 -5.76 -2.11 10.32
N SER A 26 -5.61 -0.91 9.71
CA SER A 26 -4.43 -0.07 9.93
C SER A 26 -4.24 0.29 11.40
N ARG A 27 -5.35 0.51 12.13
CA ARG A 27 -5.32 0.83 13.56
C ARG A 27 -5.21 -0.41 14.43
N SER A 28 -6.01 -1.44 14.15
CA SER A 28 -6.09 -2.63 15.02
C SER A 28 -4.98 -3.65 14.80
N MET A 29 -4.41 -3.74 13.59
CA MET A 29 -3.34 -4.71 13.26
C MET A 29 -1.97 -4.06 13.20
N ILE A 30 -1.86 -2.86 12.61
CA ILE A 30 -0.57 -2.18 12.41
C ILE A 30 -0.29 -1.16 13.52
N GLY A 31 -1.34 -0.64 14.19
CA GLY A 31 -1.19 0.33 15.26
C GLY A 31 -0.78 1.73 14.78
N ILE A 32 -1.27 2.14 13.61
CA ILE A 32 -1.04 3.46 13.01
C ILE A 32 -2.33 4.07 12.45
N ASP A 33 -2.37 5.40 12.36
CA ASP A 33 -3.46 6.10 11.68
C ASP A 33 -3.44 5.85 10.16
N TYR A 34 -4.56 6.14 9.50
CA TYR A 34 -4.73 5.80 8.09
C TYR A 34 -3.79 6.58 7.16
N GLU A 35 -3.50 7.85 7.45
CA GLU A 35 -2.55 8.65 6.66
C GLU A 35 -1.13 8.05 6.75
N SER A 36 -0.70 7.67 7.96
CA SER A 36 0.56 6.94 8.17
C SER A 36 0.58 5.60 7.43
N PHE A 37 -0.55 4.91 7.38
CA PHE A 37 -0.68 3.67 6.64
C PHE A 37 -0.54 3.87 5.14
N ILE A 38 -1.15 4.90 4.55
CA ILE A 38 -0.98 5.21 3.13
C ILE A 38 0.47 5.55 2.81
N ILE A 39 1.16 6.31 3.67
CA ILE A 39 2.60 6.58 3.54
C ILE A 39 3.41 5.27 3.57
N LEU A 40 3.15 4.41 4.55
CA LEU A 40 3.84 3.12 4.69
C LEU A 40 3.61 2.20 3.48
N SER A 41 2.37 2.11 3.01
CA SER A 41 1.98 1.34 1.83
C SER A 41 2.64 1.88 0.56
N THR A 42 2.83 3.21 0.46
CA THR A 42 3.57 3.84 -0.64
C THR A 42 5.04 3.42 -0.63
N VAL A 43 5.69 3.42 0.53
CA VAL A 43 7.08 2.95 0.68
C VAL A 43 7.18 1.47 0.30
N GLY A 44 6.26 0.64 0.78
CA GLY A 44 6.19 -0.78 0.44
C GLY A 44 6.00 -1.01 -1.06
N ALA A 45 5.00 -0.37 -1.69
CA ALA A 45 4.73 -0.51 -3.11
C ALA A 45 5.91 -0.08 -3.98
N HIS A 46 6.54 1.06 -3.65
CA HIS A 46 7.74 1.53 -4.34
C HIS A 46 8.88 0.52 -4.21
N HIS A 47 9.12 -0.01 -3.00
CA HIS A 47 10.12 -1.03 -2.76
C HIS A 47 9.88 -2.28 -3.62
N LEU A 48 8.66 -2.81 -3.62
CA LEU A 48 8.31 -4.00 -4.38
C LEU A 48 8.49 -3.79 -5.89
N ALA A 49 7.99 -2.68 -6.42
CA ALA A 49 8.04 -2.38 -7.84
C ALA A 49 9.48 -2.28 -8.40
N HIS A 50 10.45 -1.94 -7.55
CA HIS A 50 11.84 -1.72 -7.97
C HIS A 50 12.80 -2.84 -7.53
N ASN A 51 12.38 -3.75 -6.64
CA ASN A 51 13.25 -4.79 -6.07
C ASN A 51 12.71 -6.21 -6.24
N THR A 52 11.53 -6.40 -6.82
CA THR A 52 10.99 -7.73 -7.13
C THR A 52 11.07 -8.02 -8.62
N LYS A 53 11.41 -9.26 -8.96
CA LYS A 53 11.38 -9.73 -10.36
C LYS A 53 9.96 -10.15 -10.69
N GLN A 54 9.59 -10.03 -11.97
CA GLN A 54 8.31 -10.56 -12.43
C GLN A 54 8.24 -12.08 -12.16
N GLY A 55 7.16 -12.54 -11.53
CA GLY A 55 7.02 -13.94 -11.09
C GLY A 55 7.61 -14.26 -9.72
N SER A 56 8.16 -13.28 -8.99
CA SER A 56 8.56 -13.46 -7.59
C SER A 56 7.40 -14.01 -6.73
N ASN A 57 7.67 -15.07 -5.98
CA ASN A 57 6.70 -15.64 -5.06
C ASN A 57 6.65 -14.86 -3.74
N TRP A 58 5.63 -15.10 -2.93
CA TRP A 58 5.35 -14.33 -1.71
C TRP A 58 6.50 -14.35 -0.71
N ASP A 59 7.23 -15.46 -0.59
CA ASP A 59 8.38 -15.54 0.31
C ASP A 59 9.59 -14.78 -0.21
N SER A 60 9.88 -14.84 -1.52
CA SER A 60 10.97 -14.07 -2.15
C SER A 60 10.77 -12.56 -2.04
N VAL A 61 9.51 -12.09 -2.00
CA VAL A 61 9.18 -10.70 -1.75
C VAL A 61 9.67 -10.25 -0.37
N TRP A 62 9.39 -11.04 0.67
CA TRP A 62 9.77 -10.71 2.05
C TRP A 62 11.27 -10.94 2.31
N GLU A 63 11.93 -11.86 1.61
CA GLU A 63 13.39 -12.04 1.70
C GLU A 63 14.16 -10.73 1.45
N THR A 64 13.69 -9.90 0.51
CA THR A 64 14.32 -8.60 0.22
C THR A 64 14.30 -7.64 1.40
N THR A 65 13.35 -7.81 2.33
CA THR A 65 13.26 -7.00 3.56
C THR A 65 14.16 -7.54 4.68
N ARG A 66 14.54 -8.83 4.62
CA ARG A 66 15.41 -9.51 5.60
C ARG A 66 16.90 -9.32 5.33
N GLN A 67 17.29 -8.99 4.10
CA GLN A 67 18.69 -8.81 3.73
C GLN A 67 19.25 -7.53 4.37
N LYS A 68 20.26 -7.66 5.23
CA LYS A 68 20.95 -6.52 5.88
C LYS A 68 21.73 -5.63 4.90
N HIS A 69 21.97 -6.10 3.67
CA HIS A 69 22.71 -5.41 2.61
C HIS A 69 21.80 -4.60 1.67
N VAL A 70 20.82 -3.90 2.24
CA VAL A 70 19.93 -2.97 1.53
C VAL A 70 20.72 -1.81 0.88
N GLY A 71 22.02 -1.65 1.14
CA GLY A 71 22.84 -0.57 0.59
C GLY A 71 23.23 -0.72 -0.89
N GLU A 72 23.38 -1.95 -1.40
CA GLU A 72 24.04 -2.17 -2.70
C GLU A 72 23.08 -2.17 -3.91
N PHE A 73 21.78 -2.38 -3.70
CA PHE A 73 20.78 -2.47 -4.78
C PHE A 73 20.01 -1.15 -5.08
N TYR A 74 20.20 -0.09 -4.28
CA TYR A 74 19.22 1.01 -4.17
C TYR A 74 19.59 2.34 -4.85
N SER A 75 20.42 2.32 -5.89
CA SER A 75 20.96 3.56 -6.46
C SER A 75 20.15 4.18 -7.61
N LYS A 76 19.22 3.47 -8.26
CA LYS A 76 18.61 3.98 -9.51
C LYS A 76 17.35 4.84 -9.33
N LYS A 77 16.49 4.57 -8.34
CA LYS A 77 15.27 5.37 -8.07
C LYS A 77 14.96 5.37 -6.57
N LYS A 78 15.43 6.40 -5.87
CA LYS A 78 15.16 6.57 -4.43
C LYS A 78 13.80 7.20 -4.18
N LEU A 79 13.05 6.68 -3.21
CA LEU A 79 11.82 7.31 -2.75
C LEU A 79 12.15 8.39 -1.70
N THR A 80 11.89 9.66 -2.00
CA THR A 80 12.16 10.77 -1.07
C THR A 80 10.88 11.20 -0.35
N ILE A 81 11.03 11.88 0.80
CA ILE A 81 9.91 12.53 1.51
C ILE A 81 9.15 13.49 0.57
N PHE A 82 9.88 14.20 -0.29
CA PHE A 82 9.28 15.12 -1.26
C PHE A 82 8.44 14.38 -2.30
N ALA A 83 8.94 13.25 -2.82
CA ALA A 83 8.21 12.42 -3.78
C ALA A 83 6.92 11.85 -3.16
N VAL A 84 6.97 11.40 -1.90
CA VAL A 84 5.78 10.92 -1.16
C VAL A 84 4.77 12.06 -0.96
N ALA A 85 5.23 13.24 -0.55
CA ALA A 85 4.37 14.41 -0.38
C ALA A 85 3.65 14.80 -1.67
N HIS A 86 4.39 14.83 -2.79
CA HIS A 86 3.83 15.13 -4.10
C HIS A 86 2.85 14.04 -4.58
N LEU A 87 3.16 12.76 -4.38
CA LEU A 87 2.31 11.65 -4.83
C LEU A 87 0.98 11.59 -4.07
N LEU A 88 1.02 11.83 -2.76
CA LEU A 88 -0.15 11.70 -1.89
C LEU A 88 -0.92 13.00 -1.72
N ASP A 89 -0.43 14.11 -2.28
CA ASP A 89 -0.95 15.46 -2.07
C ASP A 89 -1.06 15.81 -0.56
N ILE A 90 -0.02 15.44 0.20
CA ILE A 90 0.07 15.69 1.65
C ILE A 90 1.18 16.73 1.89
N PRO A 91 0.97 17.72 2.77
CA PRO A 91 2.01 18.69 3.12
C PRO A 91 3.32 18.00 3.52
N LYS A 92 4.44 18.48 2.97
CA LYS A 92 5.78 17.91 3.22
C LYS A 92 6.11 17.79 4.71
N GLU A 93 5.71 18.78 5.52
CA GLU A 93 5.87 18.75 6.98
C GLU A 93 5.12 17.57 7.62
N THR A 94 3.87 17.36 7.20
CA THR A 94 3.05 16.24 7.67
C THR A 94 3.70 14.91 7.30
N VAL A 95 4.16 14.73 6.06
CA VAL A 95 4.87 13.52 5.64
C VAL A 95 6.14 13.31 6.47
N ARG A 96 6.94 14.35 6.71
CA ARG A 96 8.16 14.25 7.54
C ARG A 96 7.83 13.77 8.95
N ARG A 97 6.85 14.39 9.62
CA ARG A 97 6.42 14.01 10.98
C ARG A 97 5.96 12.56 11.05
N LYS A 98 5.21 12.10 10.03
CA LYS A 98 4.70 10.73 9.93
C LYS A 98 5.82 9.72 9.67
N VAL A 99 6.77 10.06 8.80
CA VAL A 99 7.99 9.26 8.55
C VAL A 99 8.80 9.08 9.83
N GLU A 100 9.01 10.14 10.62
CA GLU A 100 9.74 10.02 11.89
C GLU A 100 9.03 9.11 12.89
N MET A 101 7.70 9.12 12.94
CA MET A 101 6.93 8.19 13.76
C MET A 101 7.07 6.74 13.26
N LEU A 102 6.97 6.51 11.95
CA LEU A 102 7.15 5.17 11.36
C LEU A 102 8.57 4.63 11.57
N LYS A 103 9.58 5.52 11.52
CA LYS A 103 10.97 5.20 11.85
C LYS A 103 11.14 4.82 13.32
N LYS A 104 10.53 5.56 14.26
CA LYS A 104 10.52 5.21 15.69
C LYS A 104 9.88 3.83 15.94
N LYS A 105 8.84 3.48 15.19
CA LYS A 105 8.21 2.16 15.20
C LYS A 105 9.02 1.06 14.50
N LYS A 106 10.14 1.42 13.84
CA LYS A 106 10.98 0.51 13.04
C LYS A 106 10.18 -0.16 11.92
N PHE A 107 9.32 0.61 11.24
CA PHE A 107 8.57 0.16 10.06
C PHE A 107 9.28 0.56 8.76
N ILE A 108 10.02 1.66 8.82
CA ILE A 108 10.81 2.18 7.72
C ILE A 108 12.17 2.64 8.22
N SER A 109 13.13 2.72 7.31
CA SER A 109 14.39 3.43 7.46
C SER A 109 14.46 4.59 6.47
N TYR A 110 15.21 5.63 6.84
CA TYR A 110 15.44 6.80 6.00
C TYR A 110 16.89 7.25 6.09
N THR A 111 17.54 7.39 4.93
CA THR A 111 18.83 8.08 4.79
C THR A 111 18.79 9.01 3.58
N SER A 112 19.64 10.05 3.58
CA SER A 112 19.74 10.99 2.44
C SER A 112 20.23 10.31 1.15
N GLN A 113 21.03 9.25 1.30
CA GLN A 113 21.59 8.46 0.21
C GLN A 113 20.57 7.47 -0.37
N LEU A 114 19.90 6.69 0.49
CA LEU A 114 19.03 5.58 0.07
C LEU A 114 17.55 5.96 -0.05
N GLY A 115 17.12 7.06 0.57
CA GLY A 115 15.71 7.44 0.65
C GLY A 115 14.93 6.62 1.69
N LEU A 116 13.62 6.52 1.48
CA LEU A 116 12.68 5.78 2.33
C LEU A 116 12.62 4.32 1.92
N LEU A 117 12.86 3.43 2.88
CA LEU A 117 12.90 1.98 2.68
C LEU A 117 12.13 1.25 3.77
N PRO A 118 11.50 0.10 3.48
CA PRO A 118 11.00 -0.78 4.53
C PRO A 118 12.15 -1.28 5.41
N SER A 119 11.89 -1.50 6.69
CA SER A 119 12.86 -2.15 7.60
C SER A 119 12.55 -3.63 7.79
N ASP A 120 13.51 -4.38 8.29
CA ASP A 120 13.42 -5.81 8.62
C ASP A 120 12.18 -6.21 9.43
N LYS A 121 11.78 -5.39 10.42
CA LYS A 121 10.59 -5.67 11.25
C LYS A 121 9.25 -5.52 10.55
N ILE A 122 9.24 -5.01 9.31
CA ILE A 122 7.99 -4.74 8.61
C ILE A 122 7.28 -6.03 8.21
N GLU A 123 8.03 -7.12 7.99
CA GLU A 123 7.46 -8.41 7.59
C GLU A 123 6.47 -8.92 8.64
N ASP A 124 6.87 -8.97 9.92
CA ASP A 124 6.06 -9.53 10.99
C ASP A 124 4.68 -8.87 11.13
N ILE A 125 4.59 -7.58 10.75
CA ILE A 125 3.39 -6.77 10.90
C ILE A 125 2.59 -6.72 9.59
N MET A 126 3.28 -6.50 8.47
CA MET A 126 2.63 -6.33 7.16
C MET A 126 2.28 -7.66 6.52
N LYS A 127 2.96 -8.76 6.82
CA LYS A 127 2.69 -10.09 6.23
C LYS A 127 1.30 -10.61 6.62
N PRO A 128 0.87 -10.59 7.91
CA PRO A 128 -0.51 -10.93 8.28
C PRO A 128 -1.55 -9.95 7.71
N PHE A 129 -1.23 -8.65 7.71
CA PHE A 129 -2.11 -7.62 7.16
C PHE A 129 -2.32 -7.84 5.65
N ALA A 130 -1.25 -8.02 4.87
CA ALA A 130 -1.29 -8.20 3.43
C ALA A 130 -2.09 -9.45 3.03
N LYS A 131 -1.96 -10.56 3.78
CA LYS A 131 -2.79 -11.76 3.56
C LYS A 131 -4.28 -11.45 3.71
N ARG A 132 -4.66 -10.70 4.75
CA ARG A 132 -6.04 -10.29 4.99
C ARG A 132 -6.54 -9.27 3.97
N GLU A 133 -5.68 -8.34 3.57
CA GLU A 133 -5.96 -7.33 2.55
C GLU A 133 -6.22 -7.98 1.19
N LEU A 134 -5.38 -8.92 0.75
CA LEU A 134 -5.57 -9.67 -0.49
C LEU A 134 -6.88 -10.45 -0.51
N LEU A 135 -7.24 -11.10 0.61
CA LEU A 135 -8.54 -11.77 0.74
C LEU A 135 -9.70 -10.77 0.66
N SER A 136 -9.54 -9.58 1.24
CA SER A 136 -10.56 -8.52 1.16
C SER A 136 -10.70 -7.96 -0.25
N LEU A 137 -9.59 -7.79 -0.96
CA LEU A 137 -9.55 -7.35 -2.35
C LEU A 137 -10.21 -8.40 -3.26
N ALA A 138 -9.88 -9.68 -3.06
CA ALA A 138 -10.52 -10.78 -3.79
C ALA A 138 -12.04 -10.78 -3.60
N LYS A 139 -12.52 -10.60 -2.37
CA LYS A 139 -13.97 -10.49 -2.07
C LYS A 139 -14.61 -9.28 -2.75
N PHE A 140 -13.94 -8.14 -2.76
CA PHE A 140 -14.39 -6.94 -3.46
C PHE A 140 -14.56 -7.20 -4.96
N LEU A 141 -13.51 -7.73 -5.62
CA LEU A 141 -13.54 -8.02 -7.06
C LEU A 141 -14.58 -9.09 -7.42
N GLN A 142 -14.70 -10.14 -6.60
CA GLN A 142 -15.73 -11.18 -6.76
C GLN A 142 -17.14 -10.60 -6.66
N ALA A 143 -17.37 -9.67 -5.73
CA ALA A 143 -18.66 -8.99 -5.60
C ALA A 143 -18.96 -8.14 -6.84
N LEU A 144 -18.01 -7.32 -7.30
CA LEU A 144 -18.18 -6.55 -8.54
C LEU A 144 -18.51 -7.44 -9.74
N LYS A 145 -17.85 -8.60 -9.85
CA LYS A 145 -18.13 -9.58 -10.91
C LYS A 145 -19.53 -10.16 -10.79
N LYS A 146 -19.94 -10.56 -9.57
CA LYS A 146 -21.28 -11.12 -9.30
C LYS A 146 -22.40 -10.14 -9.67
N HIS A 147 -22.19 -8.86 -9.42
CA HIS A 147 -23.17 -7.80 -9.68
C HIS A 147 -23.04 -7.18 -11.09
N LYS A 148 -22.26 -7.80 -12.00
CA LYS A 148 -21.98 -7.32 -13.37
C LYS A 148 -21.36 -5.92 -13.47
N ALA A 149 -20.99 -5.32 -12.35
CA ALA A 149 -20.37 -4.01 -12.28
C ALA A 149 -18.91 -4.04 -12.75
N LEU A 150 -18.21 -5.18 -12.61
CA LEU A 150 -16.80 -5.29 -12.98
C LEU A 150 -16.56 -5.01 -14.47
N ASP A 151 -17.32 -5.67 -15.36
CA ASP A 151 -17.16 -5.51 -16.80
C ASP A 151 -17.54 -4.10 -17.26
N GLU A 152 -18.56 -3.50 -16.63
CA GLU A 152 -18.93 -2.10 -16.90
C GLU A 152 -17.81 -1.14 -16.53
N LEU A 153 -17.18 -1.32 -15.35
CA LEU A 153 -16.06 -0.50 -14.91
C LEU A 153 -14.84 -0.63 -15.84
N LEU A 154 -14.53 -1.85 -16.30
CA LEU A 154 -13.42 -2.09 -17.22
C LEU A 154 -13.64 -1.47 -18.61
N ASN A 155 -14.90 -1.24 -18.99
CA ASN A 155 -15.27 -0.63 -20.27
C ASN A 155 -15.62 0.86 -20.16
N LEU A 156 -15.44 1.49 -18.99
CA LEU A 156 -15.53 2.94 -18.86
C LEU A 156 -14.49 3.58 -19.77
N LYS A 157 -14.94 4.46 -20.65
CA LYS A 157 -14.06 5.29 -21.48
C LYS A 157 -14.01 6.68 -20.88
N ASP A 158 -12.81 7.25 -20.83
CA ASP A 158 -12.56 8.64 -20.48
C ASP A 158 -13.16 9.60 -21.53
#